data_AF-A0A9D1TJ44-F1
#
_entry.id   AF-A0A9D1TJ44-F1
#
_cell.length_a   1.000
_cell.length_b   1.000
_cell.length_c   1.000
_cell.angle_alpha   90.00
_cell.angle_beta   90.00
_cell.angle_gamma   90.00
#
_symmetry.space_group_name_H-M   'P 1'
#
loop_
_entity.id
_entity.type
_entity.pdbx_description
1 polymer ?
#
loop_
_entity_poly.entity_id
_entity_poly.type
_entity_poly.pdbx_seq_one_letter_code
_entity_poly.pdbx_strand_id
1 'polypeptide(L)'
;MKKSIAVSYSIYLIALCVFLFANITFDFLGAINFSFIANFLDVYTMVFMFIFCFIILAFTKLLKPFANSFIFMFKNSTYSFGQYKQCILSIKTTMISSLIGGGIYGIATIINMISTLSNDFSSVGIYIALALLPIFYSLVVCSVLLPIYILLNKEIMNYKNSNTHRKSRKSQ
;
A
#
# COMPACT_ATOMS: atom_id res chain seq x y z
N MET A 1 -7.51 -8.95 -23.12
CA MET A 1 -6.62 -7.89 -22.59
C MET A 1 -6.51 -7.89 -21.06
N LYS A 2 -7.59 -7.73 -20.27
CA LYS A 2 -7.48 -7.65 -18.78
C LYS A 2 -7.02 -8.94 -18.07
N LYS A 3 -7.26 -10.13 -18.63
CA LYS A 3 -6.68 -11.40 -18.11
C LYS A 3 -5.15 -11.34 -18.06
N SER A 4 -4.51 -10.65 -19.02
CA SER A 4 -3.07 -10.39 -19.02
C SER A 4 -2.66 -9.45 -17.89
N ILE A 5 -3.48 -8.44 -17.56
CA ILE A 5 -3.19 -7.47 -16.50
C ILE A 5 -3.23 -8.14 -15.13
N ALA A 6 -4.24 -8.98 -14.87
CA ALA A 6 -4.33 -9.76 -13.63
C ALA A 6 -3.10 -10.67 -13.44
N VAL A 7 -2.66 -11.34 -14.51
CA VAL A 7 -1.47 -12.20 -14.50
C VAL A 7 -0.20 -11.36 -14.24
N SER A 8 -0.01 -10.24 -14.95
CA SER A 8 1.14 -9.35 -14.72
C SER A 8 1.16 -8.79 -13.29
N TYR A 9 0.01 -8.44 -12.72
CA TYR A 9 -0.09 -7.99 -11.34
C TYR A 9 0.24 -9.11 -10.35
N SER A 10 -0.22 -10.34 -10.62
CA SER A 10 0.10 -11.50 -9.78
C SER A 10 1.60 -11.81 -9.81
N ILE A 11 2.24 -11.75 -10.99
CA ILE A 11 3.69 -11.89 -11.14
C ILE A 11 4.42 -10.78 -10.38
N TYR A 12 3.96 -9.54 -10.48
CA TYR A 12 4.51 -8.42 -9.73
C TYR A 12 4.44 -8.65 -8.21
N LEU A 13 3.30 -9.11 -7.69
CA LEU A 13 3.15 -9.40 -6.26
C LEU A 13 4.08 -10.53 -5.82
N ILE A 14 4.21 -11.59 -6.61
CA ILE A 14 5.15 -12.69 -6.32
C ILE A 14 6.59 -12.17 -6.30
N ALA A 15 7.00 -11.38 -7.30
CA ALA A 15 8.33 -10.79 -7.36
C ALA A 15 8.59 -9.84 -6.18
N LEU A 16 7.61 -9.03 -5.80
CA LEU A 16 7.69 -8.15 -4.63
C LEU A 16 7.85 -8.97 -3.34
N CYS A 17 7.06 -10.03 -3.16
CA CYS A 17 7.20 -10.93 -2.01
C CYS A 17 8.58 -11.57 -1.96
N VAL A 18 9.06 -12.17 -3.07
CA VAL A 18 10.40 -12.77 -3.15
C VAL A 18 11.48 -11.74 -2.83
N PHE A 19 11.36 -10.53 -3.37
CA PHE A 19 12.29 -9.44 -3.10
C PHE A 19 12.30 -9.06 -1.61
N LEU A 20 11.14 -8.89 -0.99
CA LEU A 20 11.04 -8.57 0.45
C LEU A 20 11.60 -9.69 1.31
N PHE A 21 11.24 -10.95 1.03
CA PHE A 21 11.75 -12.11 1.77
C PHE A 21 13.27 -12.24 1.66
N ALA A 22 13.83 -12.06 0.46
CA ALA A 22 15.27 -12.06 0.26
C ALA A 22 15.94 -10.99 1.13
N ASN A 23 15.48 -9.73 1.05
CA ASN A 23 16.10 -8.63 1.81
C ASN A 23 15.95 -8.77 3.33
N ILE A 24 14.86 -9.37 3.82
CA ILE A 24 14.65 -9.61 5.25
C ILE A 24 15.53 -10.77 5.78
N THR A 25 15.84 -11.75 4.93
CA THR A 25 16.57 -12.96 5.34
C THR A 25 18.08 -12.87 5.16
N PHE A 26 18.57 -11.95 4.31
CA PHE A 26 20.00 -11.71 4.19
C PHE A 26 20.55 -10.92 5.39
N ASP A 27 21.53 -11.49 6.08
CA ASP A 27 22.36 -10.76 7.02
C ASP A 27 23.31 -9.79 6.30
N PHE A 28 23.92 -8.86 7.04
CA PHE A 28 24.93 -7.93 6.54
C PHE A 28 26.10 -8.63 5.83
N LEU A 29 26.40 -9.88 6.21
CA LEU A 29 27.44 -10.72 5.62
C LEU A 29 26.95 -11.61 4.46
N GLY A 30 25.68 -11.48 4.05
CA GLY A 30 25.09 -12.24 2.94
C GLY A 30 24.66 -13.67 3.28
N ALA A 31 24.67 -14.06 4.56
CA ALA A 31 24.14 -15.34 5.01
C ALA A 31 22.60 -15.29 5.09
N ILE A 32 21.94 -16.39 4.73
CA ILE A 32 20.48 -16.52 4.84
C ILE A 32 20.12 -16.95 6.26
N ASN A 33 19.39 -16.11 6.98
CA ASN A 33 18.88 -16.42 8.32
C ASN A 33 17.37 -16.15 8.39
N PHE A 34 16.59 -17.22 8.43
CA PHE A 34 15.13 -17.14 8.51
C PHE A 34 14.62 -16.59 9.85
N SER A 35 15.43 -16.65 10.92
CA SER A 35 15.05 -16.11 12.23
C SER A 35 14.83 -14.59 12.20
N PHE A 36 15.46 -13.89 11.26
CA PHE A 36 15.29 -12.44 11.11
C PHE A 36 13.88 -12.05 10.67
N ILE A 37 13.12 -12.94 10.04
CA ILE A 37 11.73 -12.67 9.66
C ILE A 37 10.89 -12.29 10.89
N ALA A 38 11.14 -12.92 12.04
CA ALA A 38 10.42 -12.61 13.27
C ALA A 38 10.62 -11.15 13.72
N ASN A 39 11.79 -10.55 13.44
CA ASN A 39 12.08 -9.16 13.78
C ASN A 39 11.24 -8.16 12.95
N PHE A 40 10.71 -8.60 11.81
CA PHE A 40 9.86 -7.78 10.93
C PHE A 40 8.37 -8.06 11.14
N LEU A 41 7.99 -8.92 12.08
CA LEU A 41 6.62 -9.36 12.28
C LEU A 41 6.06 -8.78 13.59
N ASP A 42 5.82 -7.46 13.58
CA ASP A 42 5.10 -6.77 14.64
C ASP A 42 3.61 -6.63 14.28
N VAL A 43 2.84 -7.59 14.80
CA VAL A 43 1.39 -7.66 14.59
C VAL A 43 0.69 -6.41 15.12
N TYR A 44 1.17 -5.80 16.22
CA TYR A 44 0.50 -4.65 16.82
C TYR A 44 0.59 -3.43 15.91
N THR A 45 1.77 -3.13 15.39
CA THR A 45 1.95 -2.05 14.41
C THR A 45 1.13 -2.30 13.15
N MET A 46 1.14 -3.52 12.61
CA MET A 46 0.34 -3.86 11.42
C MET A 46 -1.16 -3.63 11.66
N VAL A 47 -1.70 -4.13 12.78
CA VAL A 47 -3.11 -3.99 13.14
C VAL A 47 -3.49 -2.53 13.35
N PHE A 48 -2.68 -1.76 14.08
CA PHE A 48 -2.92 -0.32 14.28
C PHE A 48 -3.00 0.41 12.94
N MET A 49 -2.04 0.19 12.04
CA MET A 49 -1.99 0.83 10.73
C MET A 49 -3.22 0.45 9.88
N PHE A 50 -3.60 -0.83 9.84
CA PHE A 50 -4.76 -1.26 9.07
C PHE A 50 -6.09 -0.74 9.64
N ILE A 51 -6.23 -0.69 10.96
CA ILE A 51 -7.40 -0.06 11.61
C ILE A 51 -7.46 1.42 11.24
N PHE A 52 -6.34 2.14 11.28
CA PHE A 52 -6.27 3.54 10.90
C PHE A 52 -6.70 3.77 9.44
N CYS A 53 -6.17 2.97 8.51
CA CYS A 53 -6.59 2.98 7.10
C CYS A 53 -8.09 2.70 6.96
N PHE A 54 -8.61 1.69 7.67
CA PHE A 54 -10.00 1.29 7.63
C PHE A 54 -10.92 2.40 8.13
N ILE A 55 -10.59 3.06 9.24
CA ILE A 55 -11.36 4.19 9.79
C ILE A 55 -11.46 5.33 8.77
N ILE A 56 -10.35 5.70 8.13
CA ILE A 56 -10.35 6.77 7.11
C ILE A 56 -11.19 6.37 5.91
N LEU A 57 -11.07 5.14 5.41
CA LEU A 57 -11.88 4.65 4.30
C LEU A 57 -13.38 4.58 4.65
N ALA A 58 -13.72 4.18 5.87
CA ALA A 58 -15.09 4.12 6.36
C ALA A 58 -15.69 5.53 6.44
N PHE A 59 -14.97 6.46 7.06
CA PHE A 59 -15.40 7.86 7.21
C PHE A 59 -15.59 8.56 5.86
N THR A 60 -14.68 8.32 4.91
CA THR A 60 -14.77 8.88 3.55
C THR A 60 -15.73 8.14 2.62
N LYS A 61 -16.38 7.06 3.10
CA LYS A 61 -17.27 6.18 2.31
C LYS A 61 -16.58 5.56 1.09
N LEU A 62 -15.27 5.33 1.18
CA LEU A 62 -14.42 4.79 0.11
C LEU A 62 -14.14 3.29 0.22
N LEU A 63 -14.67 2.59 1.24
CA LEU A 63 -14.51 1.14 1.40
C LEU A 63 -14.95 0.33 0.16
N LYS A 64 -16.14 0.61 -0.36
CA LYS A 64 -16.67 -0.09 -1.54
C LYS A 64 -15.86 0.23 -2.82
N PRO A 65 -15.54 1.50 -3.13
CA PRO A 65 -14.60 1.83 -4.21
C PRO A 65 -13.22 1.16 -4.06
N PHE A 66 -12.71 1.03 -2.83
CA PHE A 66 -11.45 0.34 -2.57
C PHE A 66 -11.55 -1.14 -2.96
N ALA A 67 -12.57 -1.87 -2.50
CA ALA A 67 -12.78 -3.26 -2.92
C ALA A 67 -12.96 -3.38 -4.45
N ASN A 68 -13.71 -2.45 -5.07
CA ASN A 68 -13.91 -2.41 -6.50
C ASN A 68 -12.61 -2.23 -7.30
N SER A 69 -11.62 -1.52 -6.75
CA SER A 69 -10.32 -1.35 -7.42
C SER A 69 -9.58 -2.68 -7.63
N PHE A 70 -9.71 -3.63 -6.70
CA PHE A 70 -9.17 -4.99 -6.86
C PHE A 70 -10.04 -5.82 -7.80
N ILE A 71 -11.36 -5.74 -7.66
CA ILE A 71 -12.29 -6.44 -8.57
C ILE A 71 -12.05 -6.00 -10.02
N PHE A 72 -11.75 -4.73 -10.26
CA PHE A 72 -11.38 -4.21 -11.58
C PHE A 72 -10.17 -4.93 -12.19
N MET A 73 -9.17 -5.29 -11.38
CA MET A 73 -7.98 -6.01 -11.84
C MET A 73 -8.30 -7.43 -12.26
N PHE A 74 -9.14 -8.13 -11.50
CA PHE A 74 -9.41 -9.56 -11.72
C PHE A 74 -10.61 -9.85 -12.63
N LYS A 75 -11.57 -8.93 -12.72
CA LYS A 75 -12.81 -9.12 -13.47
C LYS A 75 -12.92 -8.13 -14.63
N ASN A 76 -13.46 -8.62 -15.75
CA ASN A 76 -13.85 -7.78 -16.89
C ASN A 76 -15.08 -6.91 -16.57
N SER A 77 -14.93 -5.99 -15.62
CA SER A 77 -15.97 -5.02 -15.27
C SER A 77 -15.76 -3.75 -16.09
N THR A 78 -16.84 -3.25 -16.69
CA THR A 78 -16.89 -1.93 -17.33
C THR A 78 -17.31 -0.91 -16.28
N TYR A 79 -16.42 0.03 -15.95
CA TYR A 79 -16.71 1.08 -14.98
C TYR A 79 -17.07 2.39 -15.68
N SER A 80 -17.97 3.15 -15.07
CA SER A 80 -18.22 4.52 -15.46
C SER A 80 -17.05 5.42 -15.06
N PHE A 81 -16.94 6.59 -15.69
CA PHE A 81 -15.91 7.58 -15.35
C PHE A 81 -15.90 7.95 -13.86
N GLY A 82 -17.09 8.07 -13.25
CA GLY A 82 -17.24 8.36 -11.82
C GLY A 82 -16.70 7.21 -10.95
N GLN A 83 -16.97 5.96 -11.32
CA GLN A 83 -16.47 4.79 -10.61
C GLN A 83 -14.95 4.69 -10.67
N TYR A 84 -14.34 4.96 -11.83
CA TYR A 84 -12.87 5.01 -11.92
C TYR A 84 -12.29 6.08 -10.99
N LYS A 85 -12.86 7.29 -10.97
CA LYS A 85 -12.40 8.37 -10.07
C LYS A 85 -12.48 7.95 -8.60
N GLN A 86 -13.58 7.32 -8.19
CA GLN A 86 -13.75 6.82 -6.83
C GLN A 86 -12.75 5.72 -6.47
N CYS A 87 -12.47 4.78 -7.39
CA CYS A 87 -11.48 3.74 -7.17
C CYS A 87 -10.07 4.35 -7.00
N ILE A 88 -9.68 5.28 -7.86
CA ILE A 88 -8.38 5.98 -7.78
C ILE A 88 -8.26 6.76 -6.47
N LEU A 89 -9.32 7.49 -6.09
CA LEU A 89 -9.35 8.23 -4.85
C LEU A 89 -9.20 7.29 -3.66
N SER A 90 -9.92 6.16 -3.64
CA SER A 90 -9.81 5.18 -2.56
C SER A 90 -8.41 4.60 -2.41
N ILE A 91 -7.76 4.23 -3.52
CA ILE A 91 -6.37 3.75 -3.51
C ILE A 91 -5.41 4.82 -2.99
N LYS A 92 -5.55 6.06 -3.46
CA LYS A 92 -4.73 7.19 -3.00
C LYS A 92 -4.93 7.46 -1.51
N THR A 93 -6.19 7.44 -1.05
CA THR A 93 -6.54 7.62 0.36
C THR A 93 -5.92 6.51 1.22
N THR A 94 -5.94 5.25 0.78
CA THR A 94 -5.30 4.14 1.52
C THR A 94 -3.79 4.28 1.60
N MET A 95 -3.12 4.66 0.51
CA MET A 95 -1.67 4.89 0.53
C MET A 95 -1.31 6.02 1.50
N ILE A 96 -2.00 7.16 1.42
CA ILE A 96 -1.76 8.30 2.30
C ILE A 96 -2.10 7.95 3.75
N SER A 97 -3.22 7.28 4.02
CA SER A 97 -3.60 6.89 5.37
C SER A 97 -2.62 5.89 5.98
N SER A 98 -2.06 4.98 5.18
CA SER A 98 -1.01 4.08 5.66
C SER A 98 0.22 4.84 6.11
N LEU A 99 0.69 5.81 5.32
CA LEU A 99 1.82 6.67 5.68
C LEU A 99 1.55 7.52 6.93
N ILE A 100 0.34 8.08 7.06
CA ILE A 100 -0.03 8.86 8.24
C ILE A 100 -0.13 7.95 9.47
N GLY A 101 -0.81 6.81 9.38
CA GLY A 101 -0.96 5.87 10.49
C GLY A 101 0.38 5.30 10.94
N GLY A 102 1.22 4.90 9.98
CA GLY A 102 2.58 4.45 10.23
C GLY A 102 3.45 5.55 10.85
N GLY A 103 3.36 6.79 10.35
CA GLY A 103 4.06 7.94 10.91
C GLY A 103 3.64 8.25 12.35
N ILE A 104 2.34 8.25 12.65
CA ILE A 104 1.81 8.46 14.01
C ILE A 104 2.36 7.40 14.96
N TYR A 105 2.29 6.12 14.58
CA TYR A 105 2.80 5.03 15.41
C TYR A 105 4.33 5.11 15.60
N GLY A 106 5.07 5.39 14.53
CA GLY A 106 6.52 5.58 14.59
C GLY A 106 6.92 6.72 15.53
N ILE A 107 6.26 7.87 15.43
CA ILE A 107 6.50 9.01 16.33
C ILE A 107 6.17 8.63 17.78
N ALA A 108 5.03 7.97 18.04
CA ALA A 108 4.68 7.51 19.38
C ALA A 108 5.73 6.55 19.97
N THR A 109 6.27 5.65 19.14
CA THR A 109 7.34 4.72 19.53
C THR A 109 8.63 5.46 19.87
N ILE A 110 9.00 6.48 19.09
CA ILE A 110 10.16 7.34 19.36
C ILE A 110 9.98 8.14 20.66
N ILE A 111 8.78 8.67 20.93
CA ILE A 111 8.49 9.38 22.18
C ILE A 111 8.67 8.43 23.38
N ASN A 112 8.08 7.24 23.31
CA ASN A 112 8.21 6.21 24.35
C ASN A 112 9.67 5.79 24.55
N MET A 113 10.43 5.67 23.46
CA MET A 113 11.86 5.40 23.48
C MET A 113 12.60 6.48 24.28
N ILE A 114 12.45 7.76 23.92
CA ILE A 114 13.13 8.88 24.59
C ILE A 114 12.80 8.92 26.08
N SER A 115 11.53 8.67 26.46
CA SER A 115 11.13 8.58 27.87
C SER A 115 11.83 7.42 28.61
N THR A 116 12.08 6.30 27.94
CA THR A 116 12.69 5.11 28.55
C THR A 116 14.23 5.21 28.62
N LEU A 117 14.87 5.88 27.64
CA LEU A 117 16.33 6.13 27.64
C LEU A 117 16.80 6.92 28.86
N SER A 118 15.92 7.69 29.50
CA SER A 118 16.25 8.37 30.75
C SER A 118 16.66 7.41 31.88
N ASN A 119 16.32 6.12 31.75
CA ASN A 119 16.54 5.09 32.77
C ASN A 119 17.46 3.94 32.29
N ASP A 120 17.44 3.56 31.00
CA ASP A 120 18.26 2.45 30.47
C ASP A 120 18.54 2.59 28.97
N PHE A 121 19.81 2.46 28.57
CA PHE A 121 20.27 2.50 27.18
C PHE A 121 20.35 1.12 26.50
N SER A 122 20.16 0.02 27.24
CA SER A 122 20.27 -1.34 26.71
C SER A 122 19.24 -1.66 25.61
N SER A 123 18.10 -0.97 25.64
CA SER A 123 16.93 -1.23 24.79
C SER A 123 16.83 -0.33 23.54
N VAL A 124 17.78 0.59 23.35
CA VAL A 124 17.75 1.60 22.27
C VAL A 124 17.62 0.97 20.88
N GLY A 125 18.39 -0.09 20.62
CA GLY A 125 18.36 -0.78 19.33
C GLY A 125 16.97 -1.37 19.01
N ILE A 126 16.28 -1.90 20.02
CA ILE A 126 14.94 -2.46 19.88
C ILE A 126 13.93 -1.37 19.53
N TYR A 127 13.97 -0.24 20.24
CA TYR A 127 13.06 0.88 19.96
C TYR A 127 13.28 1.51 18.58
N ILE A 128 14.53 1.63 18.13
CA ILE A 128 14.83 2.13 16.78
C ILE A 128 14.25 1.17 15.72
N ALA A 129 14.46 -0.15 15.89
CA ALA A 129 13.89 -1.14 14.99
C ALA A 129 12.36 -1.05 14.95
N LEU A 130 11.71 -1.00 16.12
CA LEU A 130 10.25 -0.87 16.24
C LEU A 130 9.73 0.44 15.62
N ALA A 131 10.45 1.55 15.73
CA ALA A 131 10.04 2.83 15.13
C ALA A 131 10.14 2.83 13.59
N LEU A 132 10.99 1.99 13.01
CA LEU A 132 11.16 1.87 11.56
C LEU A 132 10.16 0.89 10.91
N LEU A 133 9.65 -0.10 11.66
CA LEU A 133 8.65 -1.06 11.16
C LEU A 133 7.37 -0.39 10.59
N PRO A 134 6.77 0.62 11.23
CA PRO A 134 5.60 1.31 10.67
C PRO A 134 5.87 1.93 9.30
N ILE A 135 7.06 2.49 9.10
CA ILE A 135 7.49 3.07 7.81
C ILE A 135 7.63 1.95 6.79
N PHE A 136 8.30 0.85 7.16
CA PHE A 136 8.45 -0.32 6.31
C PHE A 136 7.07 -0.87 5.86
N TYR A 137 6.13 -1.06 6.78
CA TYR A 137 4.78 -1.54 6.45
C TYR A 137 4.01 -0.56 5.55
N SER A 138 4.13 0.74 5.79
CA SER A 138 3.51 1.76 4.94
C SER A 138 4.05 1.71 3.50
N LEU A 139 5.37 1.48 3.34
CA LEU A 139 6.00 1.31 2.04
C LEU A 139 5.55 0.01 1.34
N VAL A 140 5.36 -1.07 2.09
CA VAL A 140 4.80 -2.32 1.55
C VAL A 140 3.37 -2.09 1.03
N VAL A 141 2.52 -1.41 1.81
CA VAL A 141 1.16 -1.05 1.37
C VAL A 141 1.20 -0.19 0.11
N CYS A 142 2.05 0.84 0.08
CA CYS A 142 2.23 1.69 -1.10
C CYS A 142 2.67 0.87 -2.32
N SER A 143 3.63 -0.03 -2.16
CA SER A 143 4.16 -0.88 -3.23
C SER A 143 3.08 -1.81 -3.80
N VAL A 144 2.26 -2.41 -2.95
CA VAL A 144 1.15 -3.29 -3.38
C VAL A 144 0.07 -2.52 -4.17
N LEU A 145 -0.23 -1.28 -3.76
CA LEU A 145 -1.31 -0.47 -4.31
C LEU A 145 -0.90 0.38 -5.53
N LEU A 146 0.38 0.72 -5.67
CA LEU A 146 0.88 1.60 -6.73
C LEU A 146 0.57 1.10 -8.15
N PRO A 147 0.73 -0.19 -8.50
CA PRO A 147 0.37 -0.68 -9.83
C PRO A 147 -1.13 -0.50 -10.14
N ILE A 148 -1.99 -0.74 -9.14
CA ILE A 148 -3.45 -0.58 -9.29
C ILE A 148 -3.79 0.88 -9.56
N TYR A 149 -3.17 1.79 -8.80
CA TYR A 149 -3.31 3.24 -9.01
C TYR A 149 -2.95 3.66 -10.44
N ILE A 150 -1.80 3.20 -10.94
CA ILE A 150 -1.31 3.54 -12.28
C ILE A 150 -2.25 2.99 -13.36
N LEU A 151 -2.69 1.75 -13.22
CA LEU A 151 -3.58 1.11 -14.20
C LEU A 151 -4.96 1.79 -14.27
N LEU A 152 -5.56 2.11 -13.13
CA LEU A 152 -6.82 2.85 -13.10
C LEU A 152 -6.69 4.24 -13.74
N ASN A 153 -5.57 4.94 -13.50
CA ASN A 153 -5.31 6.24 -14.15
C ASN A 153 -5.20 6.11 -15.67
N LYS A 154 -4.50 5.09 -16.18
CA LYS A 154 -4.42 4.82 -17.63
C LYS A 154 -5.80 4.62 -18.25
N GLU A 155 -6.68 3.90 -17.57
CA GLU A 155 -8.04 3.64 -18.05
C GLU A 155 -8.92 4.90 -18.06
N ILE A 156 -8.77 5.77 -17.05
CA ILE A 156 -9.41 7.10 -17.08
C ILE A 156 -8.96 7.92 -18.28
N MET A 157 -7.66 7.91 -18.59
CA MET A 157 -7.11 8.66 -19.71
C MET A 157 -7.63 8.13 -21.05
N ASN A 158 -7.67 6.80 -21.21
CA ASN A 158 -8.24 6.15 -22.39
C ASN A 158 -9.74 6.48 -22.55
N TYR A 159 -10.49 6.49 -21.44
CA TYR A 159 -11.90 6.89 -21.44
C TYR A 159 -12.09 8.34 -21.90
N LYS A 160 -11.24 9.27 -21.44
CA LYS A 160 -11.29 10.67 -21.90
C LYS A 160 -11.01 10.79 -23.41
N ASN A 161 -9.95 10.16 -23.89
CA ASN A 161 -9.53 10.23 -25.29
C ASN A 161 -10.60 9.67 -26.25
N SER A 162 -11.20 8.53 -25.91
CA SER A 162 -12.27 7.91 -26.71
C SER A 162 -13.53 8.78 -26.81
N ASN A 163 -13.87 9.53 -25.75
CA ASN A 163 -15.02 10.42 -25.75
C ASN A 163 -14.75 11.73 -26.50
N THR A 164 -13.52 12.25 -26.49
CA THR A 164 -13.12 13.40 -27.29
C THR A 164 -13.26 13.10 -28.79
N HIS A 165 -12.77 11.94 -29.25
CA HIS A 165 -12.91 11.51 -30.65
C HIS A 165 -14.35 11.23 -31.08
N ARG A 166 -15.23 10.80 -30.16
CA ARG A 166 -16.66 10.65 -30.47
C ARG A 166 -17.38 11.98 -30.64
N LYS A 167 -16.99 13.01 -29.88
CA LYS A 167 -17.58 14.36 -30.03
C LYS A 167 -17.16 15.00 -31.34
N SER A 168 -15.91 14.86 -31.77
CA SER A 168 -15.42 15.42 -33.04
C SER A 168 -16.06 14.79 -34.28
N ARG A 169 -16.47 13.51 -34.22
CA ARG A 169 -17.18 12.82 -35.32
C ARG A 169 -18.68 13.12 -35.41
N LYS A 170 -19.28 13.69 -34.36
CA LYS A 170 -20.71 14.09 -34.36
C LYS A 170 -20.93 15.54 -34.76
N SER A 171 -19.85 16.32 -34.91
CA SER A 171 -19.86 17.72 -35.33
C SER A 171 -19.45 17.92 -36.80
N GLN A 172 -19.23 16.82 -37.53
CA GLN A 172 -19.08 16.76 -38.98
C GLN A 172 -20.32 16.10 -39.57
#